data_AF-A0A2U1AGK3-F1
#
_entry.id   AF-A0A2U1AGK3-F1
#
_cell.length_a   1.000
_cell.length_b   1.000
_cell.length_c   1.000
_cell.angle_alpha   90.00
_cell.angle_beta   90.00
_cell.angle_gamma   90.00
#
_symmetry.space_group_name_H-M   'P 1'
#
loop_
_entity.id
_entity.type
_entity.pdbx_description
1 polymer ?
#
loop_
_entity_poly.entity_id
_entity_poly.type
_entity_poly.pdbx_seq_one_letter_code
_entity_poly.pdbx_strand_id
1 'polypeptide(L)'
;MVEDDVLVHLQSLLREGAASTVASCRVSTPLQHPWGRAYRLVEWTTPLDDSARRQVVPAESTALDIARLVAQHVPGRRILLNGEPAAVERPRSRRRRASSAASARAAR
;
A
#
# COMPACT_ATOMS: atom_id res chain seq x y z
N MET A 1 4.51 7.25 -17.60
CA MET A 1 4.29 8.24 -16.52
C MET A 1 5.13 7.83 -15.33
N VAL A 2 5.46 8.72 -14.38
CA VAL A 2 6.32 8.36 -13.21
C VAL A 2 5.80 7.13 -12.47
N GLU A 3 4.47 6.96 -12.41
CA GLU A 3 3.81 5.78 -11.84
C GLU A 3 4.23 4.46 -12.53
N ASP A 4 4.30 4.44 -13.85
CA ASP A 4 4.67 3.23 -14.62
C ASP A 4 6.11 2.82 -14.31
N ASP A 5 7.02 3.80 -14.28
CA ASP A 5 8.44 3.57 -13.98
C ASP A 5 8.63 3.06 -12.53
N VAL A 6 7.87 3.61 -11.58
CA VAL A 6 7.84 3.14 -10.19
C VAL A 6 7.41 1.69 -10.13
N LEU A 7 6.33 1.32 -10.83
CA LEU A 7 5.84 -0.06 -10.86
C LEU A 7 6.86 -1.03 -11.45
N VAL A 8 7.58 -0.64 -12.51
CA VAL A 8 8.65 -1.45 -13.11
C VAL A 8 9.78 -1.70 -12.11
N HIS A 9 10.29 -0.64 -11.46
CA HIS A 9 11.33 -0.78 -10.44
C HIS A 9 10.86 -1.64 -9.26
N LEU A 10 9.62 -1.42 -8.81
CA LEU A 10 9.05 -2.15 -7.70
C LEU A 10 8.92 -3.65 -8.01
N GLN A 11 8.50 -4.01 -9.23
CA GLN A 11 8.46 -5.41 -9.67
C GLN A 11 9.85 -6.05 -9.68
N SER A 12 10.90 -5.33 -10.08
CA SER A 12 12.28 -5.83 -10.02
C SER A 12 12.70 -6.10 -8.58
N LEU A 13 12.51 -5.12 -7.68
CA LEU A 13 12.89 -5.23 -6.27
C LEU A 13 12.16 -6.37 -5.55
N LEU A 14 10.88 -6.61 -5.88
CA LEU A 14 10.09 -7.69 -5.28
C LEU A 14 10.49 -9.07 -5.82
N ARG A 15 10.93 -9.19 -7.08
CA ARG A 15 11.45 -10.45 -7.64
C ARG A 15 12.75 -10.88 -6.96
N GLU A 16 13.53 -9.92 -6.46
CA GLU A 16 14.82 -10.14 -5.82
C GLU A 16 14.72 -10.50 -4.32
N GLY A 17 13.50 -10.64 -3.77
CA GLY A 17 13.27 -11.21 -2.43
C GLY A 17 12.80 -10.23 -1.35
N ALA A 18 12.36 -9.01 -1.71
CA ALA A 18 11.82 -8.07 -0.74
C ALA A 18 10.36 -8.39 -0.35
N ALA A 19 10.12 -8.49 0.95
CA ALA A 19 8.84 -8.79 1.58
C ALA A 19 7.75 -7.76 1.28
N SER A 20 6.50 -8.23 1.38
CA SER A 20 5.23 -7.53 1.08
C SER A 20 5.02 -7.22 -0.39
N THR A 21 4.26 -8.09 -1.06
CA THR A 21 3.70 -7.79 -2.37
C THR A 21 2.87 -6.51 -2.27
N VAL A 22 3.15 -5.54 -3.13
CA VAL A 22 2.32 -4.35 -3.27
C VAL A 22 1.22 -4.70 -4.27
N ALA A 23 -0.04 -4.44 -3.91
CA ALA A 23 -1.18 -4.72 -4.77
C ALA A 23 -1.46 -3.57 -5.74
N SER A 24 -1.22 -2.32 -5.31
CA SER A 24 -1.32 -1.14 -6.14
C SER A 24 -0.39 -0.05 -5.64
N CYS A 25 0.10 0.81 -6.53
CA CYS A 25 0.89 2.00 -6.20
C CYS A 25 0.46 3.14 -7.13
N ARG A 26 0.19 4.31 -6.54
CA ARG A 26 -0.16 5.56 -7.23
C ARG A 26 0.75 6.67 -6.76
N VAL A 27 1.11 7.56 -7.65
CA VAL A 27 1.99 8.70 -7.39
C VAL A 27 1.37 9.94 -7.99
N SER A 28 1.07 10.92 -7.14
CA SER A 28 0.51 12.18 -7.62
C SER A 28 1.47 12.92 -8.56
N THR A 29 0.91 13.85 -9.33
CA THR A 29 1.70 14.95 -9.88
C THR A 29 2.37 15.74 -8.75
N PRO A 30 3.45 16.50 -9.03
CA PRO A 30 4.03 17.38 -8.03
C PRO A 30 2.98 18.36 -7.48
N LEU A 31 2.89 18.43 -6.16
CA LEU A 31 2.05 19.35 -5.41
C LEU A 31 2.94 20.41 -4.77
N GLN A 32 2.51 21.67 -4.82
CA GLN A 32 3.22 22.77 -4.19
C GLN A 32 2.79 22.91 -2.72
N HIS A 33 3.74 22.84 -1.79
CA HIS A 33 3.46 23.14 -0.38
C HIS A 33 3.35 24.68 -0.19
N PRO A 34 2.38 25.19 0.59
CA PRO A 34 2.18 26.63 0.77
C PRO A 34 3.38 27.38 1.36
N TRP A 35 4.19 26.69 2.17
CA TRP A 35 5.36 27.25 2.84
C TRP A 35 6.61 26.38 2.71
N GLY A 36 6.69 25.57 1.66
CA GLY A 36 7.74 24.55 1.56
C GLY A 36 8.06 24.12 0.15
N ARG A 37 8.90 23.09 0.05
CA ARG A 37 9.28 22.49 -1.22
C ARG A 37 8.11 21.72 -1.82
N ALA A 38 8.10 21.61 -3.15
CA ALA A 38 7.15 20.75 -3.82
C ALA A 38 7.35 19.28 -3.41
N TYR A 39 6.26 18.53 -3.40
CA TYR A 39 6.24 17.14 -2.97
C TYR A 39 5.35 16.29 -3.88
N ARG A 40 5.41 14.97 -3.72
CA ARG A 40 4.47 14.01 -4.30
C ARG A 40 3.84 13.19 -3.20
N LEU A 41 2.59 12.82 -3.39
CA LEU A 41 1.89 11.86 -2.54
C LEU A 41 2.00 10.49 -3.19
N VAL A 42 2.58 9.54 -2.47
CA VAL A 42 2.66 8.12 -2.86
C VAL A 42 1.61 7.37 -2.05
N GLU A 43 0.71 6.65 -2.74
CA GLU A 43 -0.31 5.82 -2.13
C GLU A 43 -0.16 4.36 -2.60
N TRP A 44 -0.20 3.39 -1.67
CA TRP A 44 -0.12 1.98 -2.03
C TRP A 44 -0.94 1.08 -1.12
N THR A 45 -1.29 -0.11 -1.62
CA THR A 45 -1.97 -1.17 -0.87
C THR A 45 -1.16 -2.46 -0.90
N THR A 46 -1.44 -3.36 0.04
CA THR A 46 -0.83 -4.71 0.07
C THR A 46 -1.94 -5.76 -0.01
N PRO A 47 -1.73 -6.96 -0.55
CA PRO A 47 -2.75 -8.01 -0.56
C PRO A 47 -3.25 -8.43 0.82
N LEU A 48 -2.52 -8.09 1.89
CA LEU A 48 -2.87 -8.39 3.28
C LEU A 48 -3.56 -7.23 4.00
N ASP A 49 -3.60 -6.04 3.40
CA ASP A 49 -4.20 -4.82 3.94
C ASP A 49 -4.66 -3.90 2.80
N ASP A 50 -5.98 -3.86 2.60
CA ASP A 50 -6.64 -2.98 1.61
C ASP A 50 -6.64 -1.51 2.05
N SER A 51 -6.23 -1.21 3.28
CA SER A 51 -6.12 0.17 3.75
C SER A 51 -4.97 0.86 3.02
N ALA A 52 -5.32 1.85 2.18
CA ALA A 52 -4.36 2.65 1.43
C ALA A 52 -3.35 3.32 2.38
N ARG A 53 -2.07 2.96 2.21
CA ARG A 53 -0.93 3.58 2.88
C ARG A 53 -0.50 4.80 2.08
N ARG A 54 -0.08 5.85 2.78
CA ARG A 54 0.29 7.13 2.16
C ARG A 54 1.61 7.63 2.74
N GLN A 55 2.47 8.12 1.86
CA GLN A 55 3.68 8.80 2.27
C GLN A 55 3.95 9.99 1.34
N VAL A 56 4.41 11.09 1.95
CA VAL A 56 4.87 12.28 1.23
C VAL A 56 6.35 12.12 0.93
N VAL A 57 6.74 12.40 -0.32
CA VAL A 57 8.14 12.38 -0.77
C VAL A 57 8.46 13.70 -1.47
N PRO A 58 9.74 14.14 -1.50
CA PRO A 58 10.14 15.30 -2.31
C PRO A 58 9.72 15.16 -3.78
N ALA A 59 9.36 16.26 -4.45
CA ALA A 59 8.89 16.22 -5.83
C ALA A 59 9.95 15.71 -6.83
N GLU A 60 11.23 15.91 -6.49
CA GLU A 60 12.40 15.46 -7.22
C GLU A 60 12.77 13.99 -7.00
N SER A 61 12.06 13.27 -6.12
CA SER A 61 12.33 11.86 -5.85
C SER A 61 12.24 11.05 -7.14
N THR A 62 13.24 10.21 -7.40
CA THR A 62 13.25 9.37 -8.59
C THR A 62 12.24 8.22 -8.45
N ALA A 63 11.86 7.62 -9.57
CA ALA A 63 10.99 6.45 -9.56
C ALA A 63 11.59 5.28 -8.75
N LEU A 64 12.91 5.10 -8.82
CA LEU A 64 13.63 4.09 -8.05
C LEU A 64 13.60 4.37 -6.55
N ASP A 65 13.78 5.63 -6.14
CA ASP A 65 13.73 6.01 -4.71
C ASP A 65 12.34 5.75 -4.13
N ILE A 66 11.30 6.11 -4.88
CA ILE A 66 9.91 5.84 -4.50
C ILE A 66 9.67 4.33 -4.40
N ALA A 67 10.11 3.54 -5.39
CA ALA A 67 9.96 2.09 -5.37
C ALA A 67 10.67 1.45 -4.16
N ARG A 68 11.88 1.90 -3.82
CA ARG A 68 12.61 1.44 -2.62
C ARG A 68 11.87 1.77 -1.33
N LEU A 69 11.32 2.98 -1.23
CA LEU A 69 10.52 3.41 -0.09
C LEU A 69 9.29 2.51 0.11
N VAL A 70 8.58 2.22 -0.98
CA VAL A 70 7.39 1.35 -0.93
C VAL A 70 7.79 -0.10 -0.58
N ALA A 71 8.87 -0.62 -1.16
CA ALA A 71 9.35 -1.98 -0.90
C ALA A 71 9.87 -2.20 0.54
N GLN A 72 10.30 -1.14 1.23
CA GLN A 72 10.70 -1.22 2.65
C GLN A 72 9.49 -1.26 3.61
N HIS A 73 8.25 -1.17 3.10
CA HIS A 73 7.07 -1.20 3.94
C HIS A 73 6.91 -2.55 4.66
N VAL A 74 6.71 -2.51 5.99
CA VAL A 74 6.37 -3.67 6.80
C VAL A 74 4.86 -3.64 7.12
N PRO A 75 4.05 -4.58 6.59
CA PRO A 75 2.62 -4.65 6.85
C PRO A 75 2.30 -4.69 8.35
N GLY A 76 1.29 -3.93 8.77
CA GLY A 76 0.91 -3.78 10.19
C GLY A 76 1.57 -2.58 10.88
N ARG A 77 2.69 -2.06 10.35
CA ARG A 77 3.28 -0.82 10.87
C ARG A 77 2.42 0.38 10.46
N ARG A 78 1.74 1.02 11.41
CA ARG A 78 0.98 2.26 11.19
C ARG A 78 1.83 3.46 11.64
N ILE A 79 1.98 4.46 10.78
CA ILE A 79 2.47 5.77 11.20
C ILE A 79 1.26 6.48 11.81
N LEU A 80 1.31 6.73 13.12
CA LEU A 80 0.29 7.51 13.81
C LEU A 80 0.53 8.99 13.52
N LEU A 81 -0.55 9.72 13.22
CA LEU A 81 -0.48 11.19 13.18
C LEU A 81 -0.37 11.72 14.62
N ASN A 82 0.14 12.93 14.77
CA ASN A 82 0.26 13.55 16.09
C ASN A 82 -1.14 13.62 16.75
N GLY A 83 -1.29 12.98 17.91
CA GLY A 83 -2.55 12.93 18.65
C GLY A 83 -3.50 11.79 18.26
N GLU A 84 -3.18 11.00 17.23
CA GLU A 84 -3.92 9.77 16.95
C GLU A 84 -3.63 8.76 18.07
N PRO A 85 -4.66 8.24 18.77
CA PRO A 85 -4.45 7.16 19.72
C PRO A 85 -3.93 5.95 18.94
N ALA A 86 -2.91 5.27 19.47
CA ALA A 86 -2.48 4.00 18.93
C ALA A 86 -3.67 3.04 18.97
N ALA A 87 -4.32 2.84 17.82
CA ALA A 87 -5.45 1.93 17.74
C ALA A 87 -4.99 0.56 18.21
N VAL A 88 -5.60 0.04 19.28
CA VAL A 88 -5.37 -1.33 19.76
C VAL A 88 -5.62 -2.25 18.57
N GLU A 89 -4.59 -2.97 18.11
CA GLU A 89 -4.70 -3.92 17.02
C GLU A 89 -5.87 -4.87 17.32
N ARG A 90 -6.99 -4.68 16.61
CA ARG A 90 -8.10 -5.61 16.73
C ARG A 90 -7.64 -6.93 16.14
N PRO A 91 -7.75 -8.06 16.88
CA PRO A 91 -7.33 -9.35 16.35
C PRO A 91 -8.05 -9.59 15.03
N ARG A 92 -7.26 -9.86 13.99
CA ARG A 92 -7.72 -10.08 12.61
C ARG A 92 -8.86 -11.09 12.63
N SER A 93 -10.10 -10.63 12.51
CA SER A 93 -11.23 -11.54 12.32
C SER A 93 -11.00 -12.21 10.97
N ARG A 94 -10.56 -13.46 11.01
CA ARG A 94 -10.42 -14.34 9.85
C ARG A 94 -11.76 -14.28 9.12
N ARG A 95 -11.84 -13.55 8.01
CA ARG A 95 -13.05 -13.51 7.17
C ARG A 95 -13.35 -14.97 6.84
N ARG A 96 -14.35 -15.54 7.53
CA ARG A 96 -14.90 -16.84 7.17
C ARG A 96 -15.38 -16.68 5.75
N ARG A 97 -14.71 -17.33 4.79
CA ARG A 97 -15.29 -17.56 3.47
C ARG A 97 -16.63 -18.25 3.74
N ALA A 98 -17.73 -17.53 3.56
CA ALA A 98 -19.02 -18.17 3.48
C ALA A 98 -19.01 -18.98 2.19
N SER A 99 -18.68 -20.28 2.31
CA SER A 99 -18.93 -21.23 1.24
C SER A 99 -20.44 -21.31 1.08
N SER A 100 -20.98 -20.70 0.02
CA SER A 100 -22.34 -20.96 -0.41
C SER A 100 -22.40 -22.39 -0.95
N ALA A 101 -22.52 -23.36 -0.04
CA ALA A 101 -22.99 -24.68 -0.38
C ALA A 101 -24.51 -24.55 -0.59
N ALA A 102 -24.91 -24.16 -1.80
CA ALA A 102 -26.29 -24.30 -2.23
C ALA A 102 -26.59 -25.80 -2.29
N SER A 103 -27.42 -26.25 -1.37
CA SER A 103 -27.82 -27.63 -1.13
C SER A 103 -28.26 -28.34 -2.42
N ALA A 104 -27.49 -29.34 -2.84
CA ALA A 104 -28.03 -30.47 -3.58
C ALA A 104 -28.65 -31.45 -2.58
N ARG A 105 -29.98 -31.50 -2.53
CA ARG A 105 -30.84 -32.59 -1.98
C ARG A 105 -32.29 -32.15 -2.14
N ALA A 106 -33.27 -32.95 -2.51
CA ALA A 106 -33.40 -34.27 -3.11
C ALA A 106 -34.92 -34.48 -3.28
N ALA A 107 -35.33 -35.21 -4.32
CA ALA A 107 -36.53 -36.06 -4.39
C ALA A 107 -37.91 -35.45 -4.01
N ARG A 108 -38.78 -35.31 -5.01
CA ARG A 108 -39.83 -36.28 -5.33
C ARG A 108 -40.45 -35.96 -6.68
#